data_AF-A0A528CN71-F1
#
_entry.id   AF-A0A528CN71-F1
#
_cell.length_a   1.000
_cell.length_b   1.000
_cell.length_c   1.000
_cell.angle_alpha   90.00
_cell.angle_beta   90.00
_cell.angle_gamma   90.00
#
_symmetry.space_group_name_H-M   'P 1'
#
loop_
_entity.id
_entity.type
_entity.pdbx_description
1 polymer ?
#
loop_
_entity_poly.entity_id
_entity_poly.type
_entity_poly.pdbx_seq_one_letter_code
_entity_poly.pdbx_strand_id
1 'polypeptide(L)'
;YILLQHYSLLEALYEAPFFWMAADKSYAATASKNRGAFAEQFLADRFICVFGPQHVFQNVDIYKGKDRVTEADVLVVYGDRAIVVQAKSKRLTIEARKGNDLQLKDDFKKAIHDAYDQALLCSEALLDQEYRFVLPSGDEIGFPKRPAKIFPVCSVSDHFPALAAQARQFLKVRATDNVQPPVITDVFFLDVLTEILETPLHFLNYLALRAKFDKRLLVNQELTNLGYHLKHNLWLEDQYDMVNLGDDFTSSLDIAMSARRLGVPGERTPKGILTRFDGTPIGKLISEFETSAIPELVGLGMLFLQLGSDTAKHINRGIDRLVRSAADDGQPHDIS
;
A
#
# COMPACT_ATOMS: atom_id res chain seq x y z
N TYR A 1 -22.50 0.95 30.55
CA TYR A 1 -21.82 2.26 30.64
C TYR A 1 -21.59 2.76 29.22
N ILE A 2 -21.82 4.06 28.95
CA ILE A 2 -21.58 4.67 27.62
C ILE A 2 -20.43 5.66 27.79
N LEU A 3 -19.35 5.47 27.04
CA LEU A 3 -18.19 6.38 27.03
C LEU A 3 -18.26 7.28 25.80
N LEU A 4 -18.73 8.52 25.98
CA LEU A 4 -18.90 9.49 24.89
C LEU A 4 -17.56 10.03 24.32
N GLN A 5 -16.46 9.82 25.03
CA GLN A 5 -15.11 10.26 24.64
C GLN A 5 -14.21 9.06 24.35
N HIS A 6 -14.76 7.99 23.77
CA HIS A 6 -14.03 6.75 23.53
C HIS A 6 -12.81 6.96 22.62
N TYR A 7 -12.97 7.73 21.54
CA TYR A 7 -11.86 8.08 20.64
C TYR A 7 -10.74 8.79 21.39
N SER A 8 -11.05 9.86 22.13
CA SER A 8 -10.07 10.63 22.90
C SER A 8 -9.35 9.77 23.95
N LEU A 9 -10.04 8.78 24.53
CA LEU A 9 -9.41 7.82 25.44
C LEU A 9 -8.42 6.91 24.70
N LEU A 10 -8.81 6.35 23.54
CA LEU A 10 -7.93 5.49 22.73
C LEU A 10 -6.72 6.27 22.21
N GLU A 11 -6.93 7.49 21.74
CA GLU A 11 -5.86 8.40 21.33
C GLU A 11 -4.91 8.69 22.50
N ALA A 12 -5.43 9.03 23.68
CA ALA A 12 -4.59 9.26 24.86
C ALA A 12 -3.81 8.01 25.28
N LEU A 13 -4.41 6.81 25.22
CA LEU A 13 -3.73 5.55 25.51
C LEU A 13 -2.58 5.29 24.53
N TYR A 14 -2.75 5.68 23.27
CA TYR A 14 -1.71 5.54 22.25
C TYR A 14 -0.63 6.63 22.36
N GLU A 15 -1.01 7.89 22.56
CA GLU A 15 -0.09 9.03 22.53
C GLU A 15 0.65 9.27 23.86
N ALA A 16 -0.01 9.12 25.01
CA ALA A 16 0.56 9.52 26.30
C ALA A 16 1.86 8.77 26.68
N PRO A 17 1.99 7.44 26.44
CA PRO A 17 3.22 6.72 26.77
C PRO A 17 4.47 7.30 26.12
N PHE A 18 4.34 7.86 24.90
CA PHE A 18 5.47 8.51 24.22
C PHE A 18 6.06 9.64 25.06
N PHE A 19 5.22 10.52 25.60
CA PHE A 19 5.68 11.67 26.37
C PHE A 19 6.35 11.25 27.68
N TRP A 20 5.83 10.22 28.34
CA TRP A 20 6.44 9.68 29.56
C TRP A 20 7.80 9.05 29.28
N MET A 21 7.91 8.24 28.22
CA MET A 21 9.18 7.60 27.83
C MET A 21 10.23 8.61 27.35
N ALA A 22 9.81 9.68 26.66
CA ALA A 22 10.72 10.73 26.20
C ALA A 22 11.19 11.65 27.34
N ALA A 23 10.38 11.84 28.38
CA ALA A 23 10.74 12.63 29.56
C ALA A 23 11.81 11.95 30.43
N ASP A 24 11.83 10.61 30.46
CA ASP A 24 12.91 9.85 31.08
C ASP A 24 14.15 9.85 30.18
N LYS A 25 15.09 10.75 30.48
CA LYS A 25 16.35 10.88 29.73
C LYS A 25 17.19 9.60 29.70
N SER A 26 17.08 8.75 30.73
CA SER A 26 17.82 7.48 30.78
C SER A 26 17.24 6.43 29.84
N TYR A 27 15.94 6.54 29.52
CA TYR A 27 15.21 5.59 28.68
C TYR A 27 14.92 6.09 27.26
N ALA A 28 14.94 7.41 27.04
CA ALA A 28 14.54 8.04 25.77
C ALA A 28 15.25 7.45 24.52
N ALA A 29 16.55 7.13 24.64
CA ALA A 29 17.30 6.50 23.54
C ALA A 29 16.78 5.08 23.22
N THR A 30 16.53 4.28 24.25
CA THR A 30 15.94 2.93 24.13
C THR A 30 14.53 3.02 23.54
N ALA A 31 13.70 3.94 24.02
CA ALA A 31 12.36 4.17 23.50
C ALA A 31 12.38 4.53 22.00
N SER A 32 13.27 5.43 21.59
CA SER A 32 13.44 5.81 20.18
C SER A 32 13.84 4.64 19.30
N LYS A 33 14.82 3.83 19.75
CA LYS A 33 15.25 2.62 19.03
C LYS A 33 14.12 1.62 18.87
N ASN A 34 13.39 1.33 19.95
CA ASN A 34 12.29 0.35 19.92
C ASN A 34 11.14 0.80 19.02
N ARG A 35 10.86 2.12 18.94
CA ARG A 35 9.83 2.65 18.02
C ARG A 35 10.22 2.51 16.55
N GLY A 36 11.49 2.74 16.21
CA GLY A 36 12.01 2.49 14.86
C GLY A 36 11.83 1.02 14.46
N ALA A 37 12.39 0.12 15.29
CA ALA A 37 12.28 -1.32 15.07
C ALA A 37 10.82 -1.81 14.99
N PHE A 38 9.92 -1.26 15.83
CA PHE A 38 8.50 -1.57 15.75
C PHE A 38 7.89 -1.16 14.41
N ALA A 39 8.17 0.05 13.92
CA ALA A 39 7.58 0.53 12.68
C ALA A 39 8.01 -0.34 11.48
N GLU A 40 9.29 -0.67 11.40
CA GLU A 40 9.85 -1.52 10.35
C GLU A 40 9.25 -2.94 10.42
N GLN A 41 9.29 -3.57 11.60
CA GLN A 41 8.76 -4.93 11.78
C GLN A 41 7.25 -4.99 11.53
N PHE A 42 6.48 -4.03 12.04
CA PHE A 42 5.04 -3.99 11.88
C PHE A 42 4.65 -3.94 10.40
N LEU A 43 5.29 -3.07 9.63
CA LEU A 43 5.05 -2.96 8.19
C LEU A 43 5.41 -4.24 7.47
N ALA A 44 6.57 -4.82 7.79
CA ALA A 44 6.97 -6.09 7.20
C ALA A 44 5.95 -7.20 7.48
N ASP A 45 5.47 -7.33 8.71
CA ASP A 45 4.44 -8.31 9.08
C ASP A 45 3.14 -8.08 8.30
N ARG A 46 2.72 -6.82 8.13
CA ARG A 46 1.55 -6.47 7.29
C ARG A 46 1.74 -6.89 5.84
N PHE A 47 2.90 -6.62 5.24
CA PHE A 47 3.18 -7.04 3.86
C PHE A 47 3.30 -8.57 3.74
N ILE A 48 3.85 -9.27 4.73
CA ILE A 48 3.93 -10.74 4.76
C ILE A 48 2.54 -11.36 4.75
N CYS A 49 1.56 -10.78 5.45
CA CYS A 49 0.19 -11.28 5.43
C CYS A 49 -0.45 -11.28 4.03
N VAL A 50 -0.05 -10.37 3.15
CA VAL A 50 -0.59 -10.24 1.79
C VAL A 50 0.26 -10.98 0.77
N PHE A 51 1.57 -10.78 0.81
CA PHE A 51 2.50 -11.24 -0.23
C PHE A 51 3.20 -12.55 0.12
N GLY A 52 3.16 -12.99 1.37
CA GLY A 52 3.90 -14.16 1.86
C GLY A 52 5.38 -13.85 2.16
N PRO A 53 6.00 -14.62 3.08
CA PRO A 53 7.35 -14.34 3.58
C PRO A 53 8.45 -14.45 2.51
N GLN A 54 8.24 -15.23 1.45
CA GLN A 54 9.20 -15.41 0.36
C GLN A 54 9.31 -14.19 -0.58
N HIS A 55 8.35 -13.26 -0.48
CA HIS A 55 8.26 -12.07 -1.33
C HIS A 55 8.57 -10.78 -0.58
N VAL A 56 8.81 -10.84 0.74
CA VAL A 56 9.00 -9.67 1.61
C VAL A 56 10.35 -9.77 2.30
N PHE A 57 11.19 -8.76 2.08
CA PHE A 57 12.55 -8.68 2.58
C PHE A 57 12.67 -7.46 3.49
N GLN A 58 13.35 -7.61 4.62
CA GLN A 58 13.52 -6.55 5.61
C GLN A 58 14.98 -6.10 5.65
N ASN A 59 15.21 -4.81 5.94
CA ASN A 59 16.54 -4.22 6.18
C ASN A 59 17.51 -4.55 5.04
N VAL A 60 17.09 -4.28 3.80
CA VAL A 60 17.84 -4.62 2.60
C VAL A 60 18.87 -3.54 2.32
N ASP A 61 20.14 -3.90 2.40
CA ASP A 61 21.25 -3.03 2.04
C ASP A 61 21.44 -2.97 0.53
N ILE A 62 21.65 -1.77 0.00
CA ILE A 62 21.83 -1.54 -1.43
C ILE A 62 23.22 -1.00 -1.70
N TYR A 63 24.01 -1.79 -2.43
CA TYR A 63 25.42 -1.50 -2.72
C TYR A 63 25.63 -1.17 -4.19
N LYS A 64 26.54 -0.23 -4.47
CA LYS A 64 27.16 -0.05 -5.78
C LYS A 64 28.65 -0.37 -5.65
N GLY A 65 29.08 -1.49 -6.22
CA GLY A 65 30.41 -2.03 -5.95
C GLY A 65 30.57 -2.39 -4.47
N LYS A 66 31.46 -1.67 -3.75
CA LYS A 66 31.74 -1.89 -2.31
C LYS A 66 31.01 -0.90 -1.39
N ASP A 67 30.49 0.19 -1.94
CA ASP A 67 29.91 1.26 -1.14
C ASP A 67 28.42 0.99 -0.90
N ARG A 68 28.00 1.05 0.36
CA ARG A 68 26.57 1.03 0.73
C ARG A 68 25.99 2.39 0.39
N VAL A 69 25.10 2.41 -0.61
CA VAL A 69 24.52 3.65 -1.15
C VAL A 69 23.24 4.02 -0.39
N THR A 70 22.43 3.02 -0.06
CA THR A 70 21.17 3.21 0.65
C THR A 70 20.68 1.89 1.27
N GLU A 71 19.54 1.93 1.95
CA GLU A 71 18.88 0.77 2.55
C GLU A 71 17.36 0.91 2.34
N ALA A 72 16.67 -0.22 2.18
CA ALA A 72 15.22 -0.32 2.20
C ALA A 72 14.74 -1.04 3.46
N ASP A 73 13.91 -0.39 4.26
CA ASP A 73 13.37 -0.96 5.50
C ASP A 73 12.54 -2.22 5.20
N VAL A 74 11.67 -2.13 4.19
CA VAL A 74 10.98 -3.30 3.62
C VAL A 74 11.01 -3.21 2.09
N LEU A 75 11.37 -4.32 1.45
CA LEU A 75 11.29 -4.51 0.01
C LEU A 75 10.34 -5.68 -0.29
N VAL A 76 9.29 -5.42 -1.05
CA VAL A 76 8.40 -6.47 -1.57
C VAL A 76 8.71 -6.68 -3.04
N VAL A 77 8.83 -7.94 -3.47
CA VAL A 77 9.02 -8.33 -4.88
C VAL A 77 8.00 -9.41 -5.24
N TYR A 78 7.07 -9.07 -6.13
CA TYR A 78 6.00 -9.97 -6.56
C TYR A 78 5.79 -9.87 -8.07
N GLY A 79 6.07 -10.94 -8.81
CA GLY A 79 6.12 -10.92 -10.27
C GLY A 79 7.13 -9.88 -10.79
N ASP A 80 6.69 -8.97 -11.64
CA ASP A 80 7.46 -7.82 -12.14
C ASP A 80 7.09 -6.51 -11.42
N ARG A 81 6.57 -6.58 -10.19
CA ARG A 81 6.25 -5.44 -9.34
C ARG A 81 7.17 -5.44 -8.12
N ALA A 82 7.55 -4.24 -7.69
CA ALA A 82 8.22 -4.06 -6.41
C ALA A 82 7.56 -2.95 -5.58
N ILE A 83 7.61 -3.10 -4.27
CA ILE A 83 7.19 -2.08 -3.31
C ILE A 83 8.41 -1.77 -2.45
N VAL A 84 8.83 -0.51 -2.43
CA VAL A 84 9.95 -0.03 -1.61
C VAL A 84 9.38 0.77 -0.47
N VAL A 85 9.54 0.29 0.75
CA VAL A 85 8.96 0.90 1.95
C VAL A 85 10.06 1.54 2.78
N GLN A 86 9.80 2.77 3.22
CA GLN A 86 10.60 3.49 4.20
C GLN A 86 9.72 3.85 5.39
N ALA A 87 10.06 3.32 6.55
CA ALA A 87 9.42 3.57 7.83
C ALA A 87 10.11 4.73 8.54
N LYS A 88 9.34 5.66 9.10
CA LYS A 88 9.88 6.72 9.97
C LYS A 88 9.10 6.77 11.27
N SER A 89 9.83 6.64 12.38
CA SER A 89 9.24 6.62 13.73
C SER A 89 9.16 7.99 14.42
N LYS A 90 9.56 9.05 13.70
CA LYS A 90 9.68 10.39 14.26
C LYS A 90 8.34 11.12 14.20
N ARG A 91 7.87 11.61 15.35
CA ARG A 91 6.65 12.43 15.48
C ARG A 91 6.89 13.88 15.08
N LEU A 92 5.81 14.57 14.70
CA LEU A 92 5.77 16.04 14.74
C LEU A 92 6.05 16.55 16.15
N THR A 93 6.81 17.64 16.25
CA THR A 93 7.00 18.35 17.51
C THR A 93 5.71 19.00 17.99
N ILE A 94 5.58 19.24 19.30
CA ILE A 94 4.42 19.93 19.91
C ILE A 94 4.23 21.32 19.28
N GLU A 95 5.32 22.01 18.97
CA GLU A 95 5.29 23.34 18.37
C GLU A 95 4.84 23.31 16.90
N ALA A 96 5.22 22.28 16.13
CA ALA A 96 4.62 22.03 14.82
C ALA A 96 3.10 21.75 14.92
N ARG A 97 2.66 21.00 15.96
CA ARG A 97 1.23 20.77 16.23
C ARG A 97 0.46 22.05 16.61
N LYS A 98 1.14 23.07 17.15
CA LYS A 98 0.56 24.39 17.45
C LYS A 98 0.53 25.33 16.23
N GLY A 99 0.94 24.87 15.05
CA GLY A 99 0.90 25.67 13.81
C GLY A 99 2.14 26.53 13.58
N ASN A 100 3.30 26.18 14.14
CA ASN A 100 4.54 26.86 13.78
C ASN A 100 5.04 26.40 12.40
N ASP A 101 4.76 27.19 11.36
CA ASP A 101 5.06 26.87 9.95
C ASP A 101 6.52 26.47 9.67
N LEU A 102 7.50 27.11 10.32
CA LEU A 102 8.91 26.80 10.08
C LEU A 102 9.30 25.44 10.65
N GLN A 103 8.81 25.12 11.85
CA GLN A 103 9.05 23.82 12.47
C GLN A 103 8.25 22.72 11.77
N LEU A 104 7.05 23.03 11.30
CA LEU A 104 6.25 22.10 10.49
C LEU A 104 6.97 21.68 9.22
N LYS A 105 7.57 22.63 8.49
CA LYS A 105 8.36 22.33 7.27
C LYS A 105 9.60 21.50 7.56
N ASP A 106 10.31 21.79 8.65
CA ASP A 106 11.50 21.03 9.05
C ASP A 106 11.14 19.61 9.51
N ASP A 107 10.07 19.46 10.29
CA ASP A 107 9.58 18.15 10.73
C ASP A 107 9.03 17.35 9.54
N PHE A 108 8.28 17.97 8.62
CA PHE A 108 7.82 17.33 7.39
C PHE A 108 9.00 16.86 6.53
N LYS A 109 10.03 17.70 6.37
CA LYS A 109 11.25 17.31 5.64
C LYS A 109 11.88 16.06 6.24
N LYS A 110 12.12 16.06 7.55
CA LYS A 110 12.77 14.96 8.27
C LYS A 110 11.94 13.68 8.32
N ALA A 111 10.61 13.81 8.39
CA ALA A 111 9.72 12.66 8.50
C ALA A 111 9.34 12.06 7.15
N ILE A 112 9.20 12.89 6.11
CA ILE A 112 8.60 12.48 4.82
C ILE A 112 9.56 12.67 3.65
N HIS A 113 10.18 13.86 3.51
CA HIS A 113 11.03 14.14 2.35
C HIS A 113 12.28 13.24 2.32
N ASP A 114 12.97 13.12 3.45
CA ASP A 114 14.18 12.28 3.53
C ASP A 114 13.83 10.80 3.31
N ALA A 115 12.68 10.34 3.80
CA ALA A 115 12.16 8.98 3.55
C ALA A 115 11.86 8.77 2.06
N TYR A 116 11.25 9.76 1.41
CA TYR A 116 10.96 9.70 -0.01
C TYR A 116 12.22 9.69 -0.87
N ASP A 117 13.20 10.54 -0.57
CA ASP A 117 14.48 10.55 -1.29
C ASP A 117 15.19 9.19 -1.18
N GLN A 118 15.16 8.58 0.00
CA GLN A 118 15.68 7.24 0.24
C GLN A 118 14.92 6.17 -0.56
N ALA A 119 13.58 6.21 -0.54
CA ALA A 119 12.74 5.27 -1.29
C ALA A 119 12.94 5.43 -2.81
N LEU A 120 13.10 6.66 -3.30
CA LEU A 120 13.37 6.96 -4.70
C LEU A 120 14.74 6.40 -5.11
N LEU A 121 15.78 6.63 -4.31
CA LEU A 121 17.12 6.10 -4.57
C LEU A 121 17.15 4.56 -4.61
N CYS A 122 16.44 3.91 -3.69
CA CYS A 122 16.24 2.46 -3.72
C CYS A 122 15.52 2.01 -4.98
N SER A 123 14.49 2.76 -5.40
CA SER A 123 13.70 2.45 -6.60
C SER A 123 14.51 2.61 -7.88
N GLU A 124 15.34 3.64 -7.97
CA GLU A 124 16.27 3.84 -9.10
C GLU A 124 17.33 2.72 -9.14
N ALA A 125 17.88 2.32 -7.99
CA ALA A 125 18.82 1.21 -7.89
C ALA A 125 18.21 -0.14 -8.30
N LEU A 126 16.91 -0.36 -8.09
CA LEU A 126 16.24 -1.60 -8.53
C LEU A 126 16.22 -1.75 -10.06
N LEU A 127 16.33 -0.64 -10.80
CA LEU A 127 16.32 -0.64 -12.26
C LEU A 127 17.72 -0.82 -12.87
N ASP A 128 18.77 -0.64 -12.08
CA ASP A 128 20.15 -0.69 -12.54
C ASP A 128 20.83 -2.01 -12.12
N GLN A 129 21.50 -2.66 -13.08
CA GLN A 129 22.18 -3.94 -12.87
C GLN A 129 23.47 -3.83 -12.06
N GLU A 130 24.04 -2.63 -11.94
CA GLU A 130 25.25 -2.39 -11.15
C GLU A 130 25.02 -2.47 -9.64
N TYR A 131 23.75 -2.40 -9.21
CA TYR A 131 23.38 -2.41 -7.81
C TYR A 131 23.04 -3.83 -7.32
N ARG A 132 23.54 -4.11 -6.11
CA ARG A 132 23.34 -5.37 -5.40
C ARG A 132 22.50 -5.13 -4.15
N PHE A 133 21.57 -6.04 -3.89
CA PHE A 133 20.61 -5.96 -2.79
C PHE A 133 20.91 -7.09 -1.82
N VAL A 134 21.33 -6.76 -0.60
CA VAL A 134 21.91 -7.72 0.35
C VAL A 134 21.08 -7.73 1.62
N LEU A 135 20.68 -8.91 2.06
CA LEU A 135 19.94 -9.13 3.29
C LEU A 135 20.85 -9.03 4.52
N PRO A 136 20.30 -8.85 5.73
CA PRO A 136 21.08 -8.90 6.97
C PRO A 136 21.84 -10.21 7.19
N SER A 137 21.38 -11.32 6.58
CA SER A 137 22.07 -12.61 6.58
C SER A 137 23.36 -12.61 5.73
N GLY A 138 23.53 -11.63 4.84
CA GLY A 138 24.57 -11.57 3.83
C GLY A 138 24.15 -12.14 2.47
N ASP A 139 22.94 -12.72 2.36
CA ASP A 139 22.43 -13.27 1.10
C ASP A 139 22.05 -12.15 0.12
N GLU A 140 22.36 -12.33 -1.16
CA GLU A 140 22.00 -11.37 -2.20
C GLU A 140 20.63 -11.73 -2.81
N ILE A 141 19.75 -10.74 -2.95
CA ILE A 141 18.45 -10.89 -3.60
C ILE A 141 18.65 -10.91 -5.11
N GLY A 142 18.33 -12.04 -5.73
CA GLY A 142 18.33 -12.17 -7.18
C GLY A 142 17.08 -11.59 -7.82
N PHE A 143 17.25 -10.82 -8.90
CA PHE A 143 16.15 -10.33 -9.73
C PHE A 143 16.25 -10.95 -11.13
N PRO A 144 15.56 -12.08 -11.41
CA PRO A 144 15.57 -12.70 -12.74
C PRO A 144 15.18 -11.73 -13.85
N LYS A 145 14.26 -10.81 -13.53
CA LYS A 145 13.89 -9.65 -14.35
C LYS A 145 13.74 -8.45 -13.42
N ARG A 146 14.22 -7.28 -13.85
CA ARG A 146 14.01 -6.05 -13.09
C ARG A 146 12.51 -5.69 -13.05
N PRO A 147 12.01 -5.13 -11.94
CA PRO A 147 10.60 -4.77 -11.83
C PRO A 147 10.18 -3.78 -12.92
N ALA A 148 9.05 -4.04 -13.57
CA ALA A 148 8.47 -3.12 -14.55
C ALA A 148 7.80 -1.92 -13.89
N LYS A 149 7.25 -2.10 -12.68
CA LYS A 149 6.66 -1.04 -11.87
C LYS A 149 7.15 -1.14 -10.42
N ILE A 150 7.56 -0.01 -9.86
CA ILE A 150 8.05 0.12 -8.49
C ILE A 150 7.16 1.14 -7.77
N PHE A 151 6.65 0.78 -6.61
CA PHE A 151 5.78 1.62 -5.78
C PHE A 151 6.53 2.04 -4.52
N PRO A 152 7.01 3.29 -4.44
CA PRO A 152 7.56 3.82 -3.20
C PRO A 152 6.44 4.03 -2.17
N VAL A 153 6.68 3.64 -0.92
CA VAL A 153 5.77 3.84 0.22
C VAL A 153 6.57 4.44 1.36
N CYS A 154 6.17 5.62 1.83
CA CYS A 154 6.77 6.24 3.00
C CYS A 154 5.73 6.22 4.12
N SER A 155 6.00 5.45 5.17
CA SER A 155 5.08 5.25 6.28
C SER A 155 5.62 5.86 7.57
N VAL A 156 4.81 6.69 8.23
CA VAL A 156 5.12 7.17 9.58
C VAL A 156 4.47 6.30 10.64
N SER A 157 5.14 6.12 11.79
CA SER A 157 4.60 5.30 12.88
C SER A 157 3.45 5.93 13.65
N ASP A 158 3.14 7.21 13.40
CA ASP A 158 2.18 7.98 14.17
C ASP A 158 1.20 8.73 13.28
N HIS A 159 0.06 9.10 13.87
CA HIS A 159 -0.88 9.97 13.19
C HIS A 159 -0.22 11.33 12.93
N PHE A 160 -0.14 11.68 11.64
CA PHE A 160 0.43 12.93 11.16
C PHE A 160 -0.69 13.80 10.59
N PRO A 161 -1.12 14.86 11.31
CA PRO A 161 -2.21 15.71 10.89
C PRO A 161 -2.00 16.28 9.49
N ALA A 162 -3.05 16.24 8.66
CA ALA A 162 -3.05 16.76 7.29
C ALA A 162 -1.92 16.21 6.41
N LEU A 163 -1.45 14.97 6.65
CA LEU A 163 -0.35 14.35 5.91
C LEU A 163 -0.57 14.39 4.39
N ALA A 164 -1.77 14.05 3.92
CA ALA A 164 -2.10 14.05 2.50
C ALA A 164 -1.96 15.45 1.86
N ALA A 165 -2.48 16.47 2.53
CA ALA A 165 -2.40 17.86 2.08
C ALA A 165 -0.94 18.37 2.09
N GLN A 166 -0.20 18.10 3.18
CA GLN A 166 1.20 18.51 3.31
C GLN A 166 2.09 17.82 2.28
N ALA A 167 1.89 16.51 2.05
CA ALA A 167 2.59 15.76 1.02
C ALA A 167 2.37 16.35 -0.38
N ARG A 168 1.12 16.63 -0.73
CA ARG A 168 0.78 17.27 -2.00
C ARG A 168 1.43 18.65 -2.17
N GLN A 169 1.50 19.43 -1.09
CA GLN A 169 2.00 20.80 -1.14
C GLN A 169 3.54 20.88 -1.14
N PHE A 170 4.21 20.04 -0.36
CA PHE A 170 5.64 20.20 -0.08
C PHE A 170 6.53 19.17 -0.77
N LEU A 171 6.01 18.01 -1.17
CA LEU A 171 6.81 16.96 -1.78
C LEU A 171 6.97 17.17 -3.29
N LYS A 172 8.22 17.19 -3.76
CA LYS A 172 8.55 17.25 -5.19
C LYS A 172 8.71 15.84 -5.74
N VAL A 173 7.60 15.25 -6.15
CA VAL A 173 7.58 13.87 -6.68
C VAL A 173 8.28 13.79 -8.03
N ARG A 174 9.26 12.89 -8.14
CA ARG A 174 9.89 12.41 -9.37
C ARG A 174 9.34 11.02 -9.67
N ALA A 175 8.42 10.95 -10.62
CA ALA A 175 7.86 9.69 -11.12
C ALA A 175 8.34 9.45 -12.55
N THR A 176 8.52 8.19 -12.90
CA THR A 176 8.86 7.70 -14.24
C THR A 176 7.87 6.62 -14.66
N ASP A 177 8.03 6.08 -15.87
CA ASP A 177 7.22 4.94 -16.29
C ASP A 177 7.42 3.72 -15.38
N ASN A 178 8.61 3.54 -14.79
CA ASN A 178 8.87 2.43 -13.88
C ASN A 178 8.62 2.80 -12.42
N VAL A 179 9.09 3.97 -11.95
CA VAL A 179 8.95 4.41 -10.55
C VAL A 179 7.69 5.26 -10.40
N GLN A 180 6.70 4.72 -9.70
CA GLN A 180 5.40 5.38 -9.50
C GLN A 180 5.48 6.49 -8.45
N PRO A 181 4.52 7.44 -8.44
CA PRO A 181 4.35 8.38 -7.33
C PRO A 181 4.29 7.67 -5.98
N PRO A 182 4.89 8.23 -4.91
CA PRO A 182 4.95 7.59 -3.61
C PRO A 182 3.58 7.59 -2.92
N VAL A 183 3.28 6.55 -2.18
CA VAL A 183 2.21 6.59 -1.18
C VAL A 183 2.80 7.10 0.13
N ILE A 184 2.42 8.31 0.52
CA ILE A 184 2.79 8.92 1.79
C ILE A 184 1.68 8.64 2.80
N THR A 185 1.98 7.86 3.83
CA THR A 185 0.95 7.30 4.71
C THR A 185 1.47 7.07 6.12
N ASP A 186 0.63 6.51 6.99
CA ASP A 186 0.99 5.99 8.31
C ASP A 186 0.79 4.48 8.41
N VAL A 187 1.21 3.90 9.55
CA VAL A 187 1.04 2.49 9.88
C VAL A 187 -0.43 2.08 10.01
N PHE A 188 -1.33 3.00 10.38
CA PHE A 188 -2.74 2.69 10.61
C PHE A 188 -3.46 2.43 9.28
N PHE A 189 -3.19 3.25 8.27
CA PHE A 189 -3.70 3.01 6.94
C PHE A 189 -3.18 1.70 6.36
N LEU A 190 -1.89 1.40 6.49
CA LEU A 190 -1.32 0.16 5.96
C LEU A 190 -1.86 -1.09 6.69
N ASP A 191 -2.14 -0.99 7.98
CA ASP A 191 -2.82 -2.02 8.76
C ASP A 191 -4.22 -2.31 8.20
N VAL A 192 -5.01 -1.28 7.93
CA VAL A 192 -6.35 -1.42 7.33
C VAL A 192 -6.26 -1.91 5.88
N LEU A 193 -5.33 -1.38 5.10
CA LEU A 193 -5.14 -1.73 3.69
C LEU A 193 -4.80 -3.21 3.53
N THR A 194 -3.85 -3.72 4.31
CA THR A 194 -3.42 -5.12 4.26
C THR A 194 -4.43 -6.08 4.86
N GLU A 195 -5.25 -5.64 5.83
CA GLU A 195 -6.36 -6.46 6.32
C GLU A 195 -7.49 -6.56 5.29
N ILE A 196 -7.81 -5.50 4.54
CA ILE A 196 -8.94 -5.49 3.59
C ILE A 196 -8.57 -6.02 2.20
N LEU A 197 -7.35 -5.75 1.72
CA LEU A 197 -6.82 -6.23 0.45
C LEU A 197 -5.87 -7.40 0.72
N GLU A 198 -6.46 -8.56 0.97
CA GLU A 198 -5.77 -9.75 1.48
C GLU A 198 -4.90 -10.45 0.42
N THR A 199 -5.02 -10.08 -0.86
CA THR A 199 -4.29 -10.73 -1.96
C THR A 199 -3.34 -9.77 -2.68
N PRO A 200 -2.21 -10.27 -3.21
CA PRO A 200 -1.25 -9.46 -3.96
C PRO A 200 -1.87 -8.69 -5.13
N LEU A 201 -2.79 -9.31 -5.88
CA LEU A 201 -3.41 -8.69 -7.04
C LEU A 201 -4.31 -7.52 -6.64
N HIS A 202 -5.14 -7.68 -5.62
CA HIS A 202 -5.99 -6.58 -5.12
C HIS A 202 -5.14 -5.43 -4.59
N PHE A 203 -4.09 -5.74 -3.82
CA PHE A 203 -3.18 -4.72 -3.27
C PHE A 203 -2.42 -3.95 -4.36
N LEU A 204 -1.82 -4.66 -5.33
CA LEU A 204 -1.09 -4.06 -6.44
C LEU A 204 -2.02 -3.27 -7.38
N ASN A 205 -3.25 -3.74 -7.58
CA ASN A 205 -4.26 -3.01 -8.34
C ASN A 205 -4.62 -1.68 -7.67
N TYR A 206 -4.82 -1.67 -6.35
CA TYR A 206 -5.03 -0.44 -5.60
C TYR A 206 -3.87 0.55 -5.79
N LEU A 207 -2.62 0.10 -5.58
CA LEU A 207 -1.45 0.94 -5.75
C LEU A 207 -1.32 1.50 -7.17
N ALA A 208 -1.57 0.67 -8.19
CA ALA A 208 -1.50 1.10 -9.59
C ALA A 208 -2.53 2.19 -9.91
N LEU A 209 -3.76 2.06 -9.43
CA LEU A 209 -4.81 3.05 -9.65
C LEU A 209 -4.58 4.32 -8.83
N ARG A 210 -4.15 4.18 -7.58
CA ARG A 210 -3.78 5.30 -6.72
C ARG A 210 -2.61 6.11 -7.28
N ALA A 211 -1.64 5.45 -7.89
CA ALA A 211 -0.53 6.08 -8.61
C ALA A 211 -1.01 6.76 -9.91
N LYS A 212 -1.83 6.05 -10.71
CA LYS A 212 -2.38 6.58 -11.98
C LYS A 212 -3.14 7.89 -11.78
N PHE A 213 -3.91 8.00 -10.72
CA PHE A 213 -4.77 9.15 -10.44
C PHE A 213 -4.21 10.10 -9.37
N ASP A 214 -2.96 9.94 -8.94
CA ASP A 214 -2.33 10.69 -7.84
C ASP A 214 -2.56 12.22 -7.92
N LYS A 215 -2.27 12.83 -9.06
CA LYS A 215 -2.42 14.29 -9.24
C LYS A 215 -3.88 14.75 -9.30
N ARG A 216 -4.80 13.85 -9.64
CA ARG A 216 -6.22 14.12 -9.85
C ARG A 216 -7.04 13.93 -8.56
N LEU A 217 -6.50 13.25 -7.55
CA LEU A 217 -7.19 12.99 -6.29
C LEU A 217 -6.92 14.11 -5.26
N LEU A 218 -7.98 14.66 -4.70
CA LEU A 218 -7.96 15.44 -3.47
C LEU A 218 -8.71 14.65 -2.39
N VAL A 219 -8.01 14.35 -1.30
CA VAL A 219 -8.55 13.64 -0.14
C VAL A 219 -7.99 14.20 1.15
N ASN A 220 -8.73 14.02 2.24
CA ASN A 220 -8.26 14.35 3.58
C ASN A 220 -7.30 13.27 4.13
N GLN A 221 -7.57 12.00 3.81
CA GLN A 221 -6.85 10.83 4.31
C GLN A 221 -6.88 9.67 3.30
N GLU A 222 -5.88 8.78 3.35
CA GLU A 222 -5.76 7.65 2.41
C GLU A 222 -6.86 6.59 2.57
N LEU A 223 -7.48 6.48 3.76
CA LEU A 223 -8.67 5.63 3.97
C LEU A 223 -9.83 6.01 3.03
N THR A 224 -9.96 7.29 2.67
CA THR A 224 -10.98 7.76 1.73
C THR A 224 -10.72 7.24 0.32
N ASN A 225 -9.46 7.22 -0.13
CA ASN A 225 -9.07 6.59 -1.40
C ASN A 225 -9.39 5.09 -1.40
N LEU A 226 -9.11 4.39 -0.29
CA LEU A 226 -9.37 2.97 -0.15
C LEU A 226 -10.88 2.67 -0.13
N GLY A 227 -11.68 3.44 0.61
CA GLY A 227 -13.14 3.31 0.62
C GLY A 227 -13.74 3.50 -0.78
N TYR A 228 -13.27 4.50 -1.52
CA TYR A 228 -13.66 4.70 -2.91
C TYR A 228 -13.17 3.57 -3.82
N HIS A 229 -11.96 3.04 -3.59
CA HIS A 229 -11.44 1.88 -4.31
C HIS A 229 -12.32 0.65 -4.16
N LEU A 230 -12.72 0.32 -2.94
CA LEU A 230 -13.51 -0.88 -2.67
C LEU A 230 -14.83 -0.90 -3.43
N LYS A 231 -15.45 0.28 -3.61
CA LYS A 231 -16.74 0.42 -4.28
C LYS A 231 -16.66 0.72 -5.78
N HIS A 232 -15.68 1.54 -6.18
CA HIS A 232 -15.59 2.12 -7.53
C HIS A 232 -14.26 1.82 -8.24
N ASN A 233 -13.44 0.91 -7.70
CA ASN A 233 -12.13 0.52 -8.22
C ASN A 233 -11.17 1.70 -8.43
N LEU A 234 -11.35 2.80 -7.67
CA LEU A 234 -10.53 4.01 -7.77
C LEU A 234 -10.37 4.52 -9.21
N TRP A 235 -11.39 4.28 -10.04
CA TRP A 235 -11.36 4.65 -11.44
C TRP A 235 -11.99 6.03 -11.62
N LEU A 236 -11.25 6.95 -12.25
CA LEU A 236 -11.73 8.29 -12.56
C LEU A 236 -11.87 8.44 -14.08
N GLU A 237 -13.00 9.00 -14.53
CA GLU A 237 -13.22 9.30 -15.95
C GLU A 237 -12.30 10.41 -16.43
N ASP A 238 -11.75 10.29 -17.63
CA ASP A 238 -10.72 11.21 -18.14
C ASP A 238 -11.19 12.66 -18.33
N GLN A 239 -12.50 12.91 -18.28
CA GLN A 239 -13.09 14.25 -18.38
C GLN A 239 -12.82 15.16 -17.17
N TYR A 240 -12.33 14.62 -16.05
CA TYR A 240 -12.12 15.39 -14.82
C TYR A 240 -10.65 15.65 -14.53
N ASP A 241 -10.23 16.92 -14.49
CA ASP A 241 -8.85 17.29 -14.13
C ASP A 241 -8.53 17.03 -12.65
N MET A 242 -9.54 17.12 -11.78
CA MET A 242 -9.40 16.93 -10.34
C MET A 242 -10.73 16.49 -9.73
N VAL A 243 -10.65 15.57 -8.75
CA VAL A 243 -11.78 14.97 -8.04
C VAL A 243 -11.50 15.07 -6.56
N ASN A 244 -12.43 15.69 -5.82
CA ASN A 244 -12.40 15.74 -4.36
C ASN A 244 -13.31 14.64 -3.82
N LEU A 245 -12.75 13.69 -3.06
CA LEU A 245 -13.53 12.61 -2.47
C LEU A 245 -13.89 12.97 -1.02
N GLY A 246 -15.17 12.84 -0.69
CA GLY A 246 -15.67 13.02 0.67
C GLY A 246 -15.35 11.82 1.55
N ASP A 247 -15.19 12.06 2.85
CA ASP A 247 -14.89 11.00 3.81
C ASP A 247 -16.05 10.00 4.00
N ASP A 248 -17.25 10.28 3.47
CA ASP A 248 -18.38 9.35 3.46
C ASP A 248 -18.11 8.05 2.67
N PHE A 249 -17.12 8.07 1.78
CA PHE A 249 -16.66 6.86 1.08
C PHE A 249 -16.03 5.82 2.03
N THR A 250 -15.62 6.18 3.26
CA THR A 250 -15.09 5.20 4.24
C THR A 250 -16.19 4.38 4.90
N SER A 251 -17.46 4.76 4.80
CA SER A 251 -18.57 4.11 5.53
C SER A 251 -18.58 2.57 5.44
N SER A 252 -18.44 2.02 4.24
CA SER A 252 -18.42 0.56 4.05
C SER A 252 -17.15 -0.11 4.61
N LEU A 253 -16.02 0.61 4.58
CA LEU A 253 -14.77 0.17 5.18
C LEU A 253 -14.88 0.18 6.71
N ASP A 254 -15.44 1.24 7.30
CA ASP A 254 -15.61 1.37 8.74
C ASP A 254 -16.52 0.27 9.32
N ILE A 255 -17.60 -0.07 8.60
CA ILE A 255 -18.49 -1.21 8.93
C ILE A 255 -17.69 -2.52 8.91
N ALA A 256 -16.90 -2.75 7.86
CA ALA A 256 -16.11 -3.97 7.72
C ALA A 256 -15.05 -4.09 8.80
N MET A 257 -14.30 -3.03 9.09
CA MET A 257 -13.26 -3.05 10.13
C MET A 257 -13.87 -3.24 11.52
N SER A 258 -15.01 -2.62 11.80
CA SER A 258 -15.74 -2.83 13.05
C SER A 258 -16.22 -4.28 13.19
N ALA A 259 -16.83 -4.84 12.14
CA ALA A 259 -17.29 -6.22 12.13
C ALA A 259 -16.13 -7.23 12.25
N ARG A 260 -14.99 -6.94 11.62
CA ARG A 260 -13.77 -7.76 11.65
C ARG A 260 -13.09 -7.77 13.01
N ARG A 261 -12.83 -6.58 13.57
CA ARG A 261 -11.99 -6.39 14.76
C ARG A 261 -12.77 -6.39 16.08
N LEU A 262 -14.02 -5.91 16.07
CA LEU A 262 -14.84 -5.78 17.28
C LEU A 262 -15.95 -6.82 17.36
N GLY A 263 -16.18 -7.59 16.29
CA GLY A 263 -17.25 -8.59 16.24
C GLY A 263 -18.66 -7.99 16.27
N VAL A 264 -18.81 -6.70 15.95
CA VAL A 264 -20.14 -6.07 15.87
C VAL A 264 -20.88 -6.52 14.61
N PRO A 265 -22.23 -6.51 14.60
CA PRO A 265 -22.99 -6.83 13.40
C PRO A 265 -22.65 -5.89 12.24
N GLY A 266 -22.32 -6.45 11.08
CA GLY A 266 -21.95 -5.70 9.88
C GLY A 266 -21.35 -6.60 8.80
N GLU A 267 -21.31 -6.09 7.56
CA GLU A 267 -20.69 -6.79 6.44
C GLU A 267 -19.17 -6.83 6.65
N ARG A 268 -18.60 -8.03 6.81
CA ARG A 268 -17.15 -8.19 6.99
C ARG A 268 -16.36 -7.91 5.72
N THR A 269 -16.94 -8.13 4.55
CA THR A 269 -16.31 -7.84 3.27
C THR A 269 -17.18 -6.86 2.50
N PRO A 270 -16.71 -5.63 2.23
CA PRO A 270 -17.47 -4.63 1.51
C PRO A 270 -17.86 -5.13 0.11
N LYS A 271 -19.12 -4.92 -0.27
CA LYS A 271 -19.58 -5.18 -1.64
C LYS A 271 -18.84 -4.28 -2.62
N GLY A 272 -18.35 -4.84 -3.71
CA GLY A 272 -17.64 -4.10 -4.74
C GLY A 272 -16.53 -4.93 -5.37
N ILE A 273 -15.34 -4.37 -5.50
CA ILE A 273 -14.23 -5.02 -6.22
C ILE A 273 -13.83 -6.38 -5.64
N LEU A 274 -14.02 -6.57 -4.34
CA LEU A 274 -13.64 -7.80 -3.63
C LEU A 274 -14.63 -8.94 -3.86
N THR A 275 -15.88 -8.63 -4.22
CA THR A 275 -16.97 -9.62 -4.33
C THR A 275 -17.52 -9.73 -5.75
N ARG A 276 -17.17 -8.82 -6.65
CA ARG A 276 -17.81 -8.70 -7.98
C ARG A 276 -17.56 -9.89 -8.90
N PHE A 277 -16.51 -10.67 -8.63
CA PHE A 277 -16.10 -11.82 -9.43
C PHE A 277 -16.37 -13.16 -8.75
N ASP A 278 -16.97 -13.16 -7.56
CA ASP A 278 -17.25 -14.37 -6.80
C ASP A 278 -18.11 -15.33 -7.62
N GLY A 279 -17.65 -16.58 -7.73
CA GLY A 279 -18.34 -17.62 -8.49
C GLY A 279 -18.31 -17.46 -10.01
N THR A 280 -17.60 -16.47 -10.55
CA THR A 280 -17.48 -16.26 -12.00
C THR A 280 -16.25 -16.96 -12.59
N PRO A 281 -16.23 -17.28 -13.90
CA PRO A 281 -15.04 -17.80 -14.57
C PRO A 281 -13.80 -16.92 -14.42
N ILE A 282 -13.93 -15.59 -14.60
CA ILE A 282 -12.84 -14.64 -14.34
C ILE A 282 -12.35 -14.74 -12.88
N GLY A 283 -13.27 -14.86 -11.91
CA GLY A 283 -12.91 -15.01 -10.50
C GLY A 283 -12.01 -16.22 -10.26
N LYS A 284 -12.32 -17.37 -10.88
CA LYS A 284 -11.49 -18.57 -10.80
C LYS A 284 -10.08 -18.34 -11.36
N LEU A 285 -9.99 -17.68 -12.52
CA LEU A 285 -8.70 -17.33 -13.13
C LEU A 285 -7.87 -16.39 -12.24
N ILE A 286 -8.51 -15.36 -11.64
CA ILE A 286 -7.83 -14.45 -10.71
C ILE A 286 -7.25 -15.24 -9.54
N SER A 287 -8.04 -16.13 -8.93
CA SER A 287 -7.57 -16.97 -7.83
C SER A 287 -6.41 -17.89 -8.22
N GLU A 288 -6.43 -18.46 -9.44
CA GLU A 288 -5.29 -19.23 -9.96
C GLU A 288 -4.04 -18.34 -10.16
N PHE A 289 -4.20 -17.13 -10.69
CA PHE A 289 -3.07 -16.21 -10.90
C PHE A 289 -2.41 -15.81 -9.58
N GLU A 290 -3.20 -15.56 -8.53
CA GLU A 290 -2.71 -15.22 -7.19
C GLU A 290 -1.79 -16.30 -6.60
N THR A 291 -1.99 -17.57 -6.96
CA THR A 291 -1.14 -18.66 -6.45
C THR A 291 0.23 -18.75 -7.10
N SER A 292 0.44 -18.13 -8.27
CA SER A 292 1.62 -18.44 -9.11
C SER A 292 2.71 -17.37 -9.12
N ALA A 293 2.44 -16.13 -8.68
CA ALA A 293 3.39 -14.99 -8.69
C ALA A 293 4.14 -14.77 -10.03
N ILE A 294 3.63 -15.31 -11.14
CA ILE A 294 4.23 -15.23 -12.47
C ILE A 294 4.00 -13.82 -13.02
N PRO A 295 5.04 -13.09 -13.48
CA PRO A 295 4.92 -11.72 -13.98
C PRO A 295 3.80 -11.49 -15.01
N GLU A 296 3.71 -12.38 -16.01
CA GLU A 296 2.73 -12.30 -17.09
C GLU A 296 1.29 -12.43 -16.54
N LEU A 297 1.10 -13.28 -15.52
CA LEU A 297 -0.19 -13.49 -14.89
C LEU A 297 -0.57 -12.38 -13.92
N VAL A 298 0.42 -11.71 -13.29
CA VAL A 298 0.16 -10.50 -12.48
C VAL A 298 -0.43 -9.40 -13.36
N GLY A 299 0.18 -9.14 -14.53
CA GLY A 299 -0.34 -8.15 -15.47
C GLY A 299 -1.76 -8.48 -15.95
N LEU A 300 -2.01 -9.74 -16.32
CA LEU A 300 -3.32 -10.20 -16.78
C LEU A 300 -4.38 -10.16 -15.67
N GLY A 301 -4.04 -10.57 -14.45
CA GLY A 301 -4.93 -10.53 -13.30
C GLY A 301 -5.37 -9.11 -12.95
N MET A 302 -4.42 -8.17 -12.95
CA MET A 302 -4.74 -6.74 -12.76
C MET A 302 -5.64 -6.20 -13.88
N LEU A 303 -5.43 -6.62 -15.13
CA LEU A 303 -6.32 -6.24 -16.24
C LEU A 303 -7.76 -6.70 -15.99
N PHE A 304 -7.96 -7.94 -15.54
CA PHE A 304 -9.29 -8.45 -15.18
C PHE A 304 -9.94 -7.67 -14.04
N LEU A 305 -9.17 -7.30 -13.00
CA LEU A 305 -9.65 -6.44 -11.92
C LEU A 305 -10.11 -5.06 -12.40
N GLN A 306 -9.56 -4.56 -13.51
CA GLN A 306 -9.89 -3.25 -14.07
C GLN A 306 -10.99 -3.26 -15.14
N LEU A 307 -11.50 -4.43 -15.55
CA LEU A 307 -12.57 -4.50 -16.54
C LEU A 307 -13.85 -3.77 -16.07
N GLY A 308 -14.51 -3.11 -17.03
CA GLY A 308 -15.87 -2.63 -16.84
C GLY A 308 -16.87 -3.79 -16.69
N SER A 309 -17.97 -3.55 -15.99
CA SER A 309 -18.96 -4.58 -15.65
C SER A 309 -19.52 -5.32 -16.86
N ASP A 310 -19.79 -4.61 -17.96
CA ASP A 310 -20.36 -5.23 -19.16
C ASP A 310 -19.34 -6.08 -19.91
N THR A 311 -18.10 -5.60 -20.03
CA THR A 311 -16.98 -6.36 -20.60
C THR A 311 -16.71 -7.63 -19.80
N ALA A 312 -16.69 -7.53 -18.47
CA ALA A 312 -16.54 -8.69 -17.58
C ALA A 312 -17.65 -9.74 -17.79
N LYS A 313 -18.92 -9.31 -17.89
CA LYS A 313 -20.04 -10.21 -18.18
C LYS A 313 -19.91 -10.88 -19.55
N HIS A 314 -19.44 -10.14 -20.56
CA HIS A 314 -19.24 -10.69 -21.90
C HIS A 314 -18.16 -11.76 -21.92
N ILE A 315 -17.01 -11.49 -21.29
CA ILE A 315 -15.90 -12.44 -21.18
C ILE A 315 -16.32 -13.67 -20.38
N ASN A 316 -16.99 -13.51 -19.23
CA ASN A 316 -17.48 -14.65 -18.44
C ASN A 316 -18.40 -15.57 -19.26
N ARG A 317 -19.37 -15.00 -19.98
CA ARG A 317 -20.25 -15.79 -20.86
C ARG A 317 -19.49 -16.48 -21.99
N GLY A 318 -18.48 -15.81 -22.54
CA GLY A 318 -17.59 -16.37 -23.55
C GLY A 318 -16.84 -17.59 -23.04
N ILE A 319 -16.19 -17.46 -21.88
CA ILE A 319 -15.46 -18.56 -21.23
C ILE A 319 -16.39 -19.74 -20.92
N ASP A 320 -17.59 -19.49 -20.39
CA ASP A 320 -18.55 -20.57 -20.12
C ASP A 320 -18.97 -21.32 -21.39
N ARG A 321 -19.16 -20.61 -22.51
CA ARG A 321 -19.48 -21.23 -23.81
C ARG A 321 -18.33 -22.06 -24.34
N LEU A 322 -17.09 -21.55 -24.23
CA LEU A 322 -15.88 -22.26 -24.63
C LEU A 322 -15.75 -23.58 -23.88
N VAL A 323 -15.87 -23.53 -22.54
CA VAL A 323 -15.74 -24.72 -21.69
C VAL A 323 -16.83 -25.75 -21.99
N ARG A 324 -18.07 -25.31 -22.22
CA ARG A 324 -19.17 -26.22 -22.60
C ARG A 324 -18.94 -26.85 -23.97
N SER A 325 -18.60 -26.05 -24.98
CA SER A 325 -18.40 -26.54 -26.35
C SER A 325 -17.24 -27.53 -26.40
N ALA A 326 -16.13 -27.22 -25.72
CA ALA A 326 -14.99 -28.12 -25.62
C ALA A 326 -15.31 -29.42 -24.84
N ALA A 327 -16.20 -29.36 -23.85
CA ALA A 327 -16.66 -30.55 -23.14
C ALA A 327 -17.57 -31.44 -24.00
N ASP A 328 -18.34 -30.84 -24.91
CA ASP A 328 -19.29 -31.54 -25.78
C ASP A 328 -18.58 -32.24 -26.96
N ASP A 329 -17.55 -31.64 -27.56
CA ASP A 329 -16.89 -32.16 -28.77
C ASP A 329 -15.39 -32.49 -28.63
N GLY A 330 -14.76 -32.14 -27.50
CA GLY A 330 -13.34 -32.37 -27.25
C GLY A 330 -12.39 -31.52 -28.10
N GLN A 331 -12.89 -30.49 -28.79
CA GLN A 331 -12.11 -29.62 -29.67
C GLN A 331 -11.77 -28.28 -29.00
N PRO A 332 -10.71 -27.59 -29.46
CA PRO A 332 -10.47 -26.20 -29.08
C PRO A 332 -11.50 -25.27 -29.75
N HIS A 333 -12.02 -24.32 -28.98
CA HIS A 333 -12.96 -23.30 -29.43
C HIS A 333 -12.39 -21.91 -29.19
N ASP A 334 -12.84 -20.91 -29.96
CA ASP A 334 -12.51 -19.51 -29.76
C ASP A 334 -13.75 -18.66 -29.39
N ILE A 335 -13.51 -17.47 -28.86
CA ILE A 335 -14.56 -16.58 -28.33
C ILE A 335 -15.27 -15.79 -29.45
N SER A 336 -14.82 -15.92 -30.70
CA SER A 336 -15.23 -15.06 -31.82
C SER A 336 -16.64 -15.34 -32.35
#